data_AF-A0A7C6VC85-F1
#
_entry.id   AF-A0A7C6VC85-F1
#
_cell.length_a   1.000
_cell.length_b   1.000
_cell.length_c   1.000
_cell.angle_alpha   90.00
_cell.angle_beta   90.00
_cell.angle_gamma   90.00
#
_symmetry.space_group_name_H-M   'P 1'
#
loop_
_entity.id
_entity.type
_entity.pdbx_description
1 polymer ?
#
loop_
_entity_poly.entity_id
_entity_poly.type
_entity_poly.pdbx_seq_one_letter_code
_entity_poly.pdbx_strand_id
1 'polypeptide(L)' 'MVGAVRWFVHEFFGDSAYQSYLHRHALVHPEHPPMSEREFWRCRARDAEAQVESGCC' A
#
# COMPACT_ATOMS: atom_id res chain seq x y z
N MET A 1 -12.65 -21.20 1.58
CA MET A 1 -11.90 -20.47 0.53
C MET A 1 -11.51 -19.06 1.02
N VAL A 2 -10.70 -18.94 2.07
CA VAL A 2 -10.20 -17.64 2.58
C VAL A 2 -8.66 -17.62 2.64
N GLY A 3 -8.01 -18.79 2.61
CA GLY A 3 -6.55 -18.91 2.66
C GLY A 3 -5.83 -18.47 1.38
N ALA A 4 -6.42 -18.70 0.20
CA ALA A 4 -5.80 -18.32 -1.08
C ALA A 4 -5.75 -16.80 -1.29
N VAL A 5 -6.79 -16.08 -0.86
CA VAL A 5 -6.80 -14.60 -0.90
C VAL A 5 -5.77 -14.04 0.07
N ARG A 6 -5.62 -14.61 1.27
CA ARG A 6 -4.60 -14.19 2.23
C ARG A 6 -3.18 -14.44 1.71
N TRP A 7 -2.91 -15.58 1.08
CA TRP A 7 -1.59 -15.87 0.49
C TRP A 7 -1.31 -14.99 -0.72
N PHE A 8 -2.29 -14.81 -1.62
CA PHE A 8 -2.16 -13.91 -2.77
C PHE A 8 -1.99 -12.45 -2.34
N VAL A 9 -2.69 -11.98 -1.31
CA VAL A 9 -2.49 -10.63 -0.75
C VAL A 9 -1.14 -10.53 -0.03
N HIS A 10 -0.67 -11.57 0.64
CA HIS A 10 0.64 -11.59 1.30
C HIS A 10 1.81 -11.57 0.29
N GLU A 11 1.72 -12.37 -0.77
CA GLU A 11 2.74 -12.53 -1.81
C GLU A 11 2.69 -11.41 -2.87
N PHE A 12 1.48 -10.94 -3.21
CA PHE A 12 1.25 -9.97 -4.29
C PHE A 12 1.02 -8.53 -3.77
N PHE A 13 0.59 -8.32 -2.51
CA PHE A 13 0.16 -6.97 -2.06
C PHE A 13 0.54 -6.43 -0.66
N GLY A 14 0.79 -7.18 0.43
CA GLY A 14 0.35 -6.55 1.67
C GLY A 14 0.54 -7.14 3.06
N ASP A 15 1.67 -7.76 3.41
CA ASP A 15 2.07 -7.76 4.83
C ASP A 15 3.35 -6.92 5.07
N SER A 16 4.26 -6.88 4.10
CA SER A 16 5.46 -6.03 4.17
C SER A 16 5.26 -4.60 3.65
N ALA A 17 4.14 -4.29 3.00
CA ALA A 17 4.03 -3.03 2.26
C ALA A 17 3.98 -1.80 3.19
N TYR A 18 3.34 -1.94 4.36
CA TYR A 18 3.36 -0.90 5.38
C TYR A 18 4.75 -0.79 6.04
N GLN A 19 5.42 -1.92 6.30
CA GLN A 19 6.80 -1.94 6.82
C GLN A 19 7.80 -1.29 5.83
N SER A 20 7.66 -1.56 4.54
CA SER A 20 8.48 -0.96 3.48
C SER A 20 8.20 0.54 3.36
N TYR A 21 6.94 0.96 3.53
CA TYR A 21 6.57 2.37 3.66
C TYR A 21 7.24 3.02 4.87
N LEU A 22 7.17 2.41 6.05
CA LEU A 22 7.81 2.92 7.27
C LEU A 22 9.33 3.03 7.13
N HIS A 23 9.98 2.02 6.56
CA HIS A 23 11.43 2.04 6.34
C HIS A 23 11.83 3.16 5.37
N ARG A 24 11.09 3.32 4.26
CA ARG A 24 11.31 4.45 3.33
C ARG A 24 11.00 5.80 4.00
N HIS A 25 9.94 5.88 4.79
CA HIS A 25 9.55 7.08 5.50
C HIS A 25 10.63 7.50 6.51
N ALA A 26 11.20 6.55 7.24
CA ALA A 26 12.30 6.80 8.17
C ALA A 26 13.55 7.32 7.45
N LEU A 27 13.82 6.88 6.22
CA LEU A 27 14.97 7.34 5.43
C LEU A 27 14.74 8.70 4.77
N VAL A 28 13.53 8.96 4.26
CA VAL A 28 13.24 10.16 3.46
C VAL A 28 12.71 11.31 4.33
N HIS A 29 11.95 11.00 5.37
CA HIS A 29 11.27 11.97 6.23
C HIS A 29 11.40 11.58 7.71
N PRO A 30 12.59 11.73 8.32
CA PRO A 30 12.79 11.48 9.74
C PRO A 30 12.06 12.49 10.65
N GLU A 31 11.69 13.66 10.12
CA GLU A 31 11.05 14.75 10.86
C GLU A 31 9.52 14.68 10.95
N HIS A 32 8.88 13.81 10.17
CA HIS A 32 7.42 13.68 10.14
C HIS A 32 6.97 12.32 10.69
N PRO A 33 5.85 12.27 11.43
CA PRO A 33 5.27 11.00 11.84
C PRO A 33 4.70 10.28 10.60
N PRO A 34 4.93 8.96 10.47
CA PRO A 34 4.38 8.19 9.36
C PRO A 34 2.84 8.16 9.44
N MET A 35 2.19 8.07 8.28
CA MET A 35 0.73 7.89 8.22
C MET A 35 0.31 6.59 8.89
N SER A 36 -0.86 6.59 9.52
CA SER A 36 -1.40 5.38 10.13
C SER A 36 -1.73 4.32 9.08
N GLU A 37 -1.65 3.04 9.44
CA GLU A 37 -1.85 1.91 8.52
C GLU A 37 -3.17 2.03 7.73
N ARG A 38 -4.25 2.44 8.40
CA ARG A 38 -5.56 2.65 7.77
C ARG A 38 -5.56 3.79 6.73
N GLU A 39 -4.84 4.87 7.00
CA GLU A 39 -4.70 5.99 6.06
C GLU A 39 -3.85 5.60 4.86
N PHE A 40 -2.79 4.81 5.07
CA PHE A 40 -1.96 4.26 4.01
C PHE A 40 -2.78 3.38 3.05
N TRP A 41 -3.60 2.46 3.58
CA TRP A 41 -4.47 1.62 2.77
C TRP A 41 -5.54 2.43 2.02
N ARG A 42 -6.11 3.46 2.66
CA ARG A 42 -7.06 4.37 2.01
C ARG A 42 -6.42 5.16 0.88
N CYS A 43 -5.22 5.69 1.09
CA CYS A 43 -4.49 6.45 0.08
C CYS A 43 -4.15 5.56 -1.12
N ARG A 44 -3.69 4.32 -0.88
CA ARG A 44 -3.44 3.33 -1.93
C ARG A 44 -4.71 2.97 -2.70
N ALA A 45 -5.84 2.74 -2.02
CA ALA A 45 -7.10 2.45 -2.68
C ALA A 45 -7.52 3.62 -3.59
N ARG A 46 -7.34 4.86 -3.11
CA ARG A 46 -7.58 6.08 -3.90
C ARG A 46 -6.64 6.22 -5.10
N ASP A 47 -5.40 5.80 -4.94
CA ASP A 47 -4.43 5.80 -6.04
C ASP A 47 -4.79 4.73 -7.09
N ALA A 48 -5.26 3.56 -6.66
CA ALA A 48 -5.68 2.49 -7.55
C ALA A 48 -6.98 2.82 -8.33
N GLU A 49 -7.93 3.54 -7.73
CA GLU A 49 -9.11 4.06 -8.46
C GLU A 49 -8.75 5.20 -9.41
N ALA A 50 -7.78 6.06 -9.05
CA ALA A 50 -7.31 7.15 -9.90
C ALA A 50 -6.43 6.64 -11.05
N GLN A 51 -5.69 5.56 -10.79
CA GLN A 51 -4.94 4.77 -11.76
C GLN A 51 -5.82 3.65 -12.35
N VAL A 52 -7.13 3.91 -12.52
CA VAL A 52 -7.89 3.25 -13.57
C VAL A 52 -7.24 3.72 -14.86
N GLU A 53 -6.42 2.83 -15.41
CA GLU A 53 -5.79 2.96 -16.70
C GLU A 53 -6.88 3.42 -17.66
N SER A 54 -6.85 4.71 -17.99
CA SER A 54 -7.64 5.25 -19.07
C SER A 54 -7.04 4.60 -20.31
N GLY A 55 -7.54 3.39 -20.62
CA GLY A 55 -7.17 2.62 -21.79
C GLY A 55 -7.52 3.45 -23.01
N CYS A 56 -6.58 4.30 -23.40
CA CYS A 56 -6.65 5.05 -24.63
C CYS A 56 -6.17 4.10 -25.71
N CYS A 57 -7.17 3.53 -26.39
CA CYS A 57 -7.10 2.77 -27.64
C CYS A 57 -6.65 1.31 -27.54
#